data_AF-A0A8H6MEB7-F1
#
_entry.id   AF-A0A8H6MEB7-F1
#
_cell.length_a   1.000
_cell.length_b   1.000
_cell.length_c   1.000
_cell.angle_alpha   90.00
_cell.angle_beta   90.00
_cell.angle_gamma   90.00
#
_symmetry.space_group_name_H-M   'P 1'
#
loop_
_entity.id
_entity.type
_entity.pdbx_description
1 polymer ?
#
loop_
_entity_poly.entity_id
_entity_poly.type
_entity_poly.pdbx_seq_one_letter_code
_entity_poly.pdbx_strand_id
1 'polypeptide(L)'
;MFPTTMDQLRPYISLLTTLQYPIQTPSKTDSFPDSKYYLVGPLDLVTIVVIIAVLAILRDVLRLCVAEPFARWKLMRNLEIKRANASAKSNGYANGHSNGHANGHVNGHANGHTNGHSNGNGNGHNTNGHANGHTNGHTNGNGNGHSNGQANGKANGYTNGHANGHSEGRANGFAVSKPSKRELRQVQRSVMRFAEQGWPFVYYTFASAYGLYVHQNLPHTIFNLKPLWISYPHIALAGPVKFYYLLQTANYIHQVLVLNAEARRKDHWQMMTHHAITVFLLFLSYYTNFTRVGCFIMLLMDWCDIFLPMAKMMRYLSLPQIYTDSTFGFFMLSWLVSRHILYTIVLHSTIRQLPVYVPFRFDPENGYYLTQRAHWTFCVMLTALEVLQIIWFWMICRVAWRVVMGAGAADTRSDEEVDDEENDSKDD
;
A
#
# COMPACT_ATOMS: atom_id res chain seq x y z
N MET A 1 21.32 -53.15 12.92
CA MET A 1 20.39 -52.05 13.26
C MET A 1 19.85 -51.53 11.93
N PHE A 2 18.56 -51.73 11.63
CA PHE A 2 17.97 -51.21 10.39
C PHE A 2 17.83 -49.69 10.52
N PRO A 3 18.23 -48.90 9.51
CA PRO A 3 18.05 -47.45 9.55
C PRO A 3 16.57 -47.13 9.71
N THR A 4 16.26 -46.17 10.58
CA THR A 4 14.87 -45.78 10.80
C THR A 4 14.31 -45.09 9.56
N THR A 5 12.99 -45.08 9.39
CA THR A 5 12.32 -44.36 8.29
C THR A 5 12.74 -42.88 8.22
N MET A 6 13.08 -42.25 9.35
CA MET A 6 13.62 -40.90 9.40
C MET A 6 15.04 -40.79 8.85
N ASP A 7 15.89 -41.80 9.06
CA ASP A 7 17.25 -41.81 8.51
C ASP A 7 17.23 -41.96 6.98
N GLN A 8 16.25 -42.71 6.46
CA GLN A 8 16.02 -42.86 5.02
C GLN A 8 15.47 -41.57 4.37
N LEU A 9 14.68 -40.79 5.11
CA LEU A 9 14.10 -39.54 4.63
C LEU A 9 15.00 -38.32 4.82
N ARG A 10 15.97 -38.37 5.74
CA ARG A 10 16.90 -37.28 6.05
C ARG A 10 17.57 -36.61 4.82
N PRO A 11 18.10 -37.34 3.82
CA PRO A 11 18.70 -36.70 2.64
C PRO A 11 17.68 -35.90 1.82
N TYR A 12 16.44 -36.39 1.70
CA TYR A 12 15.36 -35.69 1.02
C TYR A 12 14.88 -34.47 1.82
N ILE A 13 14.78 -34.59 3.14
CA ILE A 13 14.40 -33.47 4.01
C ILE A 13 15.48 -32.38 3.99
N SER A 14 16.75 -32.75 4.06
CA SER A 14 17.88 -31.80 4.00
C SER A 14 17.91 -31.03 2.69
N LEU A 15 17.59 -31.69 1.56
CA LEU A 15 17.47 -31.03 0.26
C LEU A 15 16.41 -29.91 0.26
N LEU A 16 15.34 -30.08 1.04
CA LEU A 16 14.21 -29.16 1.08
C LEU A 16 14.33 -28.07 2.16
N THR A 17 15.21 -28.24 3.15
CA THR A 17 15.20 -27.40 4.38
C THR A 17 16.52 -26.70 4.66
N THR A 18 17.58 -26.99 3.92
CA THR A 18 18.92 -26.45 4.20
C THR A 18 19.62 -25.93 2.95
N LEU A 19 20.54 -24.98 3.12
CA LEU A 19 21.40 -24.53 2.04
C LEU A 19 22.33 -25.66 1.59
N GLN A 20 22.45 -25.83 0.28
CA GLN A 20 23.23 -26.92 -0.32
C GLN A 20 24.70 -26.51 -0.51
N TYR A 21 25.56 -27.52 -0.64
CA TYR A 21 27.01 -27.40 -0.91
C TYR A 21 27.82 -26.67 0.18
N PRO A 22 27.82 -27.15 1.43
CA PRO A 22 28.68 -26.56 2.45
C PRO A 22 30.16 -26.70 2.06
N ILE A 23 30.93 -25.65 2.31
CA ILE A 23 32.39 -25.63 2.15
C ILE A 23 33.03 -25.17 3.45
N GLN A 24 34.30 -25.53 3.64
CA GLN A 24 35.10 -25.01 4.75
C GLN A 24 35.14 -23.48 4.70
N THR A 25 34.90 -22.86 5.86
CA THR A 25 34.98 -21.41 6.01
C THR A 25 36.36 -20.90 5.56
N PRO A 26 36.42 -19.91 4.65
CA PRO A 26 37.70 -19.33 4.23
C PRO A 26 38.51 -18.83 5.43
N SER A 27 39.82 -19.02 5.40
CA SER A 27 40.72 -18.59 6.49
C SER A 27 40.76 -17.07 6.69
N LYS A 28 40.41 -16.31 5.67
CA LYS A 28 40.25 -14.85 5.71
C LYS A 28 38.89 -14.48 5.11
N THR A 29 37.92 -14.19 5.97
CA THR A 29 36.59 -13.73 5.58
C THR A 29 36.54 -12.21 5.57
N ASP A 30 36.04 -11.61 4.50
CA ASP A 30 35.82 -10.16 4.40
C ASP A 30 34.37 -9.74 4.71
N SER A 31 33.50 -10.71 4.97
CA SER A 31 32.07 -10.55 5.24
C SER A 31 31.57 -11.78 5.98
N PHE A 32 30.80 -11.61 7.07
CA PHE A 32 30.24 -12.71 7.88
C PHE A 32 31.25 -13.74 8.43
N PRO A 33 32.19 -13.35 9.32
CA PRO A 33 33.23 -14.24 9.83
C PRO A 33 32.70 -15.48 10.57
N ASP A 34 31.58 -15.34 11.26
CA ASP A 34 30.99 -16.40 12.09
C ASP A 34 29.98 -17.29 11.32
N SER A 35 29.86 -17.13 10.01
CA SER A 35 28.89 -17.83 9.20
C SER A 35 29.43 -19.12 8.56
N LYS A 36 28.52 -20.04 8.24
CA LYS A 36 28.82 -21.17 7.35
C LYS A 36 28.87 -20.71 5.90
N TYR A 37 29.78 -21.27 5.12
CA TYR A 37 29.95 -20.94 3.72
C TYR A 37 29.47 -22.08 2.82
N TYR A 38 29.03 -21.69 1.62
CA TYR A 38 28.45 -22.59 0.64
C TYR A 38 28.94 -22.27 -0.76
N LEU A 39 29.00 -23.28 -1.62
CA LEU A 39 29.22 -23.13 -3.05
C LEU A 39 27.90 -22.94 -3.79
N VAL A 40 27.99 -22.41 -5.01
CA VAL A 40 26.90 -22.40 -5.99
C VAL A 40 26.77 -23.80 -6.61
N GLY A 41 25.54 -24.28 -6.81
CA GLY A 41 25.35 -25.53 -7.56
C GLY A 41 23.90 -25.80 -7.97
N PRO A 42 23.67 -26.80 -8.84
CA PRO A 42 22.36 -27.04 -9.45
C PRO A 42 21.24 -27.40 -8.46
N LEU A 43 21.54 -28.01 -7.30
CA LEU A 43 20.54 -28.29 -6.27
C LEU A 43 19.93 -27.01 -5.68
N ASP A 44 20.55 -25.84 -5.87
CA ASP A 44 19.96 -24.56 -5.48
C ASP A 44 18.66 -24.27 -6.24
N LEU A 45 18.46 -24.84 -7.43
CA LEU A 45 17.19 -24.76 -8.17
C LEU A 45 16.05 -25.45 -7.41
N VAL A 46 16.32 -26.57 -6.75
CA VAL A 46 15.34 -27.28 -5.92
C VAL A 46 14.97 -26.40 -4.73
N THR A 47 15.96 -25.81 -4.07
CA THR A 47 15.75 -24.84 -2.99
C THR A 47 14.88 -23.67 -3.45
N ILE A 48 15.14 -23.11 -4.65
CA ILE A 48 14.32 -22.04 -5.24
C ILE A 48 12.86 -22.49 -5.41
N VAL A 49 12.61 -23.67 -5.96
CA VAL A 49 11.24 -24.21 -6.14
C VAL A 49 10.52 -24.38 -4.79
N VAL A 50 11.22 -24.87 -3.77
CA VAL A 50 10.66 -24.98 -2.42
C VAL A 50 10.31 -23.61 -1.86
N ILE A 51 11.21 -22.63 -2.00
CA ILE A 51 10.94 -21.26 -1.55
C ILE A 51 9.74 -20.67 -2.30
N ILE A 52 9.59 -20.90 -3.61
CA ILE A 52 8.41 -20.46 -4.37
C ILE A 52 7.12 -21.03 -3.76
N ALA A 53 7.08 -22.32 -3.46
CA ALA A 53 5.92 -22.95 -2.84
C ALA A 53 5.61 -22.35 -1.47
N VAL A 54 6.64 -22.10 -0.65
CA VAL A 54 6.50 -21.44 0.66
C VAL A 54 5.98 -20.00 0.50
N LEU A 55 6.52 -19.21 -0.44
CA LEU A 55 6.06 -17.85 -0.71
C LEU A 55 4.59 -17.81 -1.15
N ALA A 56 4.15 -18.76 -1.99
CA ALA A 56 2.75 -18.87 -2.39
C ALA A 56 1.83 -19.16 -1.20
N ILE A 57 2.21 -20.11 -0.32
CA ILE A 57 1.45 -20.43 0.90
C ILE A 57 1.40 -19.23 1.83
N LEU A 58 2.54 -18.58 2.09
CA LEU A 58 2.61 -17.43 3.00
C LEU A 58 1.78 -16.25 2.48
N ARG A 59 1.77 -16.00 1.16
CA ARG A 59 0.91 -15.00 0.53
C ARG A 59 -0.56 -15.27 0.80
N ASP A 60 -1.01 -16.50 0.53
CA ASP A 60 -2.41 -16.85 0.65
C ASP A 60 -2.87 -16.88 2.11
N VAL A 61 -2.02 -17.35 3.04
CA VAL A 61 -2.25 -17.28 4.48
C VAL A 61 -2.34 -15.83 4.96
N LEU A 62 -1.41 -14.96 4.55
CA LEU A 62 -1.46 -13.54 4.92
C LEU A 62 -2.76 -12.89 4.42
N ARG A 63 -3.14 -13.18 3.19
CA ARG A 63 -4.37 -12.66 2.58
C ARG A 63 -5.61 -13.09 3.38
N LEU A 64 -5.81 -14.40 3.52
CA LEU A 64 -7.05 -14.98 4.06
C LEU A 64 -7.15 -14.87 5.59
N CYS A 65 -6.04 -15.03 6.31
CA CYS A 65 -6.06 -15.08 7.77
C CYS A 65 -5.84 -13.71 8.43
N VAL A 66 -5.24 -12.74 7.73
CA VAL A 66 -4.86 -11.46 8.32
C VAL A 66 -5.48 -10.29 7.56
N ALA A 67 -5.18 -10.14 6.28
CA ALA A 67 -5.50 -8.92 5.55
C ALA A 67 -7.00 -8.76 5.27
N GLU A 68 -7.67 -9.80 4.76
CA GLU A 68 -9.12 -9.78 4.50
C GLU A 68 -9.94 -9.59 5.79
N PRO A 69 -9.73 -10.38 6.88
CA PRO A 69 -10.48 -10.20 8.12
C PRO A 69 -10.30 -8.80 8.72
N PHE A 70 -9.07 -8.29 8.74
CA PHE A 70 -8.77 -6.97 9.27
C PHE A 70 -9.44 -5.85 8.46
N ALA A 71 -9.27 -5.86 7.14
CA ALA A 71 -9.85 -4.83 6.27
C ALA A 71 -11.37 -4.86 6.34
N ARG A 72 -11.98 -6.06 6.34
CA ARG A 72 -13.43 -6.22 6.42
C ARG A 72 -13.97 -5.68 7.73
N TRP A 73 -13.34 -6.01 8.86
CA TRP A 73 -13.71 -5.46 10.15
C TRP A 73 -13.64 -3.92 10.16
N LYS A 74 -12.52 -3.35 9.73
CA LYS A 74 -12.31 -1.89 9.76
C LYS A 74 -13.28 -1.15 8.84
N LEU A 75 -13.46 -1.62 7.61
CA LEU A 75 -14.32 -0.97 6.61
C LEU A 75 -15.81 -1.11 6.95
N MET A 76 -16.25 -2.28 7.46
CA MET A 76 -17.62 -2.45 7.94
C MET A 76 -17.92 -1.53 9.12
N ARG A 77 -16.99 -1.42 10.08
CA ARG A 77 -17.13 -0.48 11.20
C ARG A 77 -17.23 0.98 10.73
N ASN A 78 -16.39 1.38 9.77
CA ASN A 78 -16.45 2.72 9.20
C ASN A 78 -17.79 2.99 8.50
N LEU A 79 -18.31 2.00 7.77
CA LEU A 79 -19.62 2.09 7.11
C LEU A 79 -20.74 2.24 8.14
N GLU A 80 -20.74 1.43 9.20
CA GLU A 80 -21.70 1.50 10.29
C GLU A 80 -21.70 2.88 10.97
N ILE A 81 -20.52 3.41 11.30
CA ILE A 81 -20.38 4.76 11.89
C ILE A 81 -20.90 5.82 10.92
N LYS A 82 -20.56 5.73 9.63
CA LYS A 82 -21.03 6.69 8.61
C LYS A 82 -22.56 6.69 8.52
N ARG A 83 -23.19 5.50 8.55
CA ARG A 83 -24.66 5.37 8.51
C ARG A 83 -25.31 5.87 9.80
N ALA A 84 -24.73 5.57 10.96
CA ALA A 84 -25.21 6.06 12.25
C ALA A 84 -25.20 7.60 12.28
N ASN A 85 -24.10 8.22 11.82
CA ASN A 85 -23.99 9.68 11.72
C ASN A 85 -25.00 10.27 10.73
N ALA A 86 -25.22 9.61 9.57
CA ALA A 86 -26.22 10.05 8.59
C ALA A 86 -27.65 9.98 9.14
N SER A 87 -27.97 8.90 9.87
CA SER A 87 -29.27 8.73 10.53
C SER A 87 -29.48 9.75 11.65
N ALA A 88 -28.46 9.98 12.49
CA ALA A 88 -28.52 11.00 13.55
C ALA A 88 -28.72 12.40 12.98
N LYS A 89 -28.04 12.73 11.87
CA LYS A 89 -28.22 13.98 11.14
C LYS A 89 -29.65 14.11 10.59
N SER A 90 -30.18 13.07 9.95
CA SER A 90 -31.56 13.05 9.44
C SER A 90 -32.61 13.22 10.55
N ASN A 91 -32.49 12.46 11.64
CA ASN A 91 -33.39 12.56 12.80
C ASN A 91 -33.27 13.93 13.49
N GLY A 92 -32.06 14.47 13.61
CA GLY A 92 -31.83 15.81 14.14
C GLY A 92 -32.50 16.90 13.31
N TYR A 93 -32.44 16.82 11.98
CA TYR A 93 -33.20 17.72 11.11
C TYR A 93 -34.70 17.54 11.25
N ALA A 94 -35.21 16.30 11.23
CA ALA A 94 -36.63 16.02 11.33
C ALA A 94 -37.21 16.52 12.67
N ASN A 95 -36.56 16.21 13.79
CA ASN A 95 -36.95 16.64 15.13
C ASN A 95 -36.77 18.15 15.34
N GLY A 96 -35.70 18.74 14.81
CA GLY A 96 -35.47 20.18 14.86
C GLY A 96 -36.52 20.95 14.07
N HIS A 97 -36.93 20.42 12.91
CA HIS A 97 -38.01 20.99 12.11
C HIS A 97 -39.37 20.84 12.80
N SER A 98 -39.72 19.65 13.29
CA SER A 98 -41.02 19.43 13.95
C SER A 98 -41.15 20.19 15.26
N ASN A 99 -40.16 20.11 16.16
CA ASN A 99 -40.18 20.80 17.45
C ASN A 99 -40.00 22.30 17.31
N GLY A 100 -39.14 22.76 16.39
CA GLY A 100 -38.96 24.18 16.10
C GLY A 100 -40.23 24.81 15.55
N HIS A 101 -40.93 24.10 14.66
CA HIS A 101 -42.20 24.56 14.12
C HIS A 101 -43.33 24.51 15.16
N ALA A 102 -43.44 23.44 15.96
CA ALA A 102 -44.45 23.32 17.00
C ALA A 102 -44.25 24.36 18.13
N ASN A 103 -43.04 24.45 18.69
CA ASN A 103 -42.74 25.40 19.77
C ASN A 103 -42.75 26.86 19.28
N GLY A 104 -42.29 27.12 18.05
CA GLY A 104 -42.37 28.44 17.43
C GLY A 104 -43.82 28.91 17.25
N HIS A 105 -44.71 28.01 16.83
CA HIS A 105 -46.14 28.32 16.70
C HIS A 105 -46.80 28.54 18.07
N VAL A 106 -46.55 27.67 19.05
CA VAL A 106 -47.16 27.75 20.39
C VAL A 106 -46.67 28.98 21.15
N ASN A 107 -45.35 29.19 21.24
CA ASN A 107 -44.77 30.33 21.96
C ASN A 107 -45.01 31.65 21.21
N GLY A 108 -45.01 31.63 19.87
CA GLY A 108 -45.35 32.79 19.04
C GLY A 108 -46.80 33.24 19.25
N HIS A 109 -47.75 32.30 19.27
CA HIS A 109 -49.15 32.61 19.58
C HIS A 109 -49.34 33.08 21.02
N ALA A 110 -48.75 32.39 21.99
CA ALA A 110 -48.89 32.73 23.40
C ALA A 110 -48.30 34.11 23.70
N ASN A 111 -47.05 34.37 23.30
CA ASN A 111 -46.41 35.67 23.51
C ASN A 111 -47.06 36.80 22.68
N GLY A 112 -47.51 36.50 21.45
CA GLY A 112 -48.25 37.45 20.61
C GLY A 112 -49.58 37.87 21.24
N HIS A 113 -50.36 36.92 21.76
CA HIS A 113 -51.59 37.22 22.49
C HIS A 113 -51.33 38.01 23.77
N THR A 114 -50.31 37.61 24.55
CA THR A 114 -50.06 38.19 25.88
C THR A 114 -49.52 39.62 25.74
N ASN A 115 -48.57 39.85 24.81
CA ASN A 115 -48.02 41.18 24.53
C ASN A 115 -48.99 42.08 23.76
N GLY A 116 -49.84 41.50 22.89
CA GLY A 116 -50.92 42.23 22.22
C GLY A 116 -52.00 42.71 23.20
N HIS A 117 -52.36 41.87 24.18
CA HIS A 117 -53.30 42.25 25.24
C HIS A 117 -52.71 43.29 26.20
N SER A 118 -51.45 43.15 26.61
CA SER A 118 -50.82 44.10 27.55
C SER A 118 -50.54 45.47 26.90
N ASN A 119 -50.06 45.52 25.65
CA ASN A 119 -49.88 46.78 24.92
C ASN A 119 -51.21 47.42 24.51
N GLY A 120 -52.26 46.61 24.23
CA GLY A 120 -53.60 47.12 23.97
C GLY A 120 -54.24 47.77 25.21
N ASN A 121 -54.00 47.22 26.40
CA ASN A 121 -54.46 47.80 27.67
C ASN A 121 -53.70 49.08 28.06
N GLY A 122 -52.40 49.17 27.71
CA GLY A 122 -51.57 50.34 28.01
C GLY A 122 -51.84 51.57 27.12
N ASN A 123 -52.25 51.36 25.87
CA ASN A 123 -52.34 52.43 24.85
C ASN A 123 -53.77 52.87 24.45
N GLY A 124 -54.79 52.59 25.26
CA GLY A 124 -56.04 53.34 25.19
C GLY A 124 -57.29 52.48 25.31
N HIS A 125 -58.17 52.90 26.23
CA HIS A 125 -59.57 52.50 26.32
C HIS A 125 -60.37 53.03 25.12
N ASN A 126 -60.02 52.63 23.90
CA ASN A 126 -60.85 52.86 22.73
C ASN A 126 -60.87 51.58 21.89
N THR A 127 -62.04 51.26 21.36
CA THR A 127 -62.40 49.97 20.73
C THR A 127 -61.47 49.56 19.57
N ASN A 128 -60.77 50.51 18.94
CA ASN A 128 -59.74 50.26 17.92
C ASN A 128 -58.38 49.77 18.47
N GLY A 129 -58.06 50.01 19.74
CA GLY A 129 -56.79 49.59 20.36
C GLY A 129 -56.73 48.08 20.63
N HIS A 130 -57.84 47.50 21.10
CA HIS A 130 -57.95 46.04 21.30
C HIS A 130 -57.93 45.27 19.97
N ALA A 131 -58.62 45.76 18.94
CA ALA A 131 -58.66 45.13 17.63
C ALA A 131 -57.29 45.19 16.92
N ASN A 132 -56.62 46.34 16.93
CA ASN A 132 -55.29 46.49 16.32
C ASN A 132 -54.20 45.77 17.12
N GLY A 133 -54.31 45.71 18.46
CA GLY A 133 -53.39 44.97 19.33
C GLY A 133 -53.47 43.46 19.15
N HIS A 134 -54.69 42.90 19.03
CA HIS A 134 -54.89 41.49 18.68
C HIS A 134 -54.39 41.18 17.27
N THR A 135 -54.76 42.00 16.28
CA THR A 135 -54.40 41.76 14.88
C THR A 135 -52.88 41.82 14.68
N ASN A 136 -52.21 42.88 15.17
CA ASN A 136 -50.75 43.03 15.08
C ASN A 136 -50.00 42.01 15.95
N GLY A 137 -50.55 41.64 17.11
CA GLY A 137 -50.00 40.60 17.97
C GLY A 137 -50.03 39.22 17.30
N HIS A 138 -51.12 38.90 16.60
CA HIS A 138 -51.24 37.68 15.81
C HIS A 138 -50.33 37.69 14.57
N THR A 139 -50.33 38.73 13.75
CA THR A 139 -49.49 38.78 12.54
C THR A 139 -48.00 38.81 12.86
N ASN A 140 -47.56 39.64 13.81
CA ASN A 140 -46.15 39.68 14.21
C ASN A 140 -45.74 38.44 15.02
N GLY A 141 -46.62 37.91 15.87
CA GLY A 141 -46.36 36.69 16.64
C GLY A 141 -46.24 35.46 15.75
N ASN A 142 -47.09 35.33 14.72
CA ASN A 142 -47.04 34.24 13.77
C ASN A 142 -45.84 34.39 12.80
N GLY A 143 -45.59 35.60 12.28
CA GLY A 143 -44.45 35.87 11.39
C GLY A 143 -43.09 35.71 12.07
N ASN A 144 -42.90 36.32 13.24
CA ASN A 144 -41.65 36.21 14.02
C ASN A 144 -41.50 34.83 14.67
N GLY A 145 -42.59 34.19 15.10
CA GLY A 145 -42.59 32.83 15.65
C GLY A 145 -42.19 31.79 14.61
N HIS A 146 -42.66 31.91 13.37
CA HIS A 146 -42.31 31.01 12.28
C HIS A 146 -40.85 31.19 11.83
N SER A 147 -40.40 32.43 11.66
CA SER A 147 -39.02 32.74 11.25
C SER A 147 -38.00 32.44 12.35
N ASN A 148 -38.25 32.80 13.61
CA ASN A 148 -37.39 32.41 14.74
C ASN A 148 -37.47 30.91 15.03
N GLY A 149 -38.63 30.29 14.86
CA GLY A 149 -38.82 28.84 15.01
C GLY A 149 -38.04 28.04 13.97
N GLN A 150 -38.01 28.48 12.71
CA GLN A 150 -37.18 27.87 11.66
C GLN A 150 -35.68 28.13 11.87
N ALA A 151 -35.29 29.36 12.26
CA ALA A 151 -33.90 29.70 12.51
C ALA A 151 -33.33 28.94 13.73
N ASN A 152 -34.05 28.96 14.86
CA ASN A 152 -33.67 28.24 16.07
C ASN A 152 -33.83 26.72 15.90
N GLY A 153 -34.83 26.26 15.14
CA GLY A 153 -35.01 24.84 14.81
C GLY A 153 -33.87 24.29 13.96
N LYS A 154 -33.38 25.05 12.98
CA LYS A 154 -32.14 24.72 12.25
C LYS A 154 -30.95 24.74 13.19
N ALA A 155 -30.69 25.84 13.89
CA ALA A 155 -29.53 25.99 14.76
C ALA A 155 -29.46 24.90 15.86
N ASN A 156 -30.57 24.67 16.58
CA ASN A 156 -30.69 23.66 17.62
C ASN A 156 -30.73 22.23 17.05
N GLY A 157 -31.29 22.02 15.86
CA GLY A 157 -31.25 20.74 15.16
C GLY A 157 -29.82 20.34 14.77
N TYR A 158 -29.01 21.30 14.33
CA TYR A 158 -27.59 21.08 14.07
C TYR A 158 -26.79 20.77 15.34
N THR A 159 -26.94 21.56 16.42
CA THR A 159 -26.19 21.36 17.67
C THR A 159 -26.67 20.13 18.44
N ASN A 160 -27.98 19.93 18.61
CA ASN A 160 -28.52 18.74 19.31
C ASN A 160 -28.36 17.48 18.47
N GLY A 161 -28.43 17.55 17.13
CA GLY A 161 -28.13 16.41 16.26
C GLY A 161 -26.68 15.94 16.40
N HIS A 162 -25.73 16.88 16.54
CA HIS A 162 -24.33 16.55 16.81
C HIS A 162 -24.10 15.97 18.21
N ALA A 163 -24.74 16.56 19.23
CA ALA A 163 -24.60 16.12 20.62
C ALA A 163 -25.30 14.76 20.88
N ASN A 164 -26.53 14.61 20.40
CA ASN A 164 -27.32 13.38 20.57
C ASN A 164 -26.84 12.25 19.66
N GLY A 165 -26.31 12.55 18.46
CA GLY A 165 -25.66 11.55 17.62
C GLY A 165 -24.46 10.88 18.30
N HIS A 166 -23.71 11.64 19.12
CA HIS A 166 -22.59 11.12 19.90
C HIS A 166 -23.01 10.32 21.13
N SER A 167 -24.09 10.71 21.82
CA SER A 167 -24.55 10.07 23.06
C SER A 167 -25.50 8.89 22.79
N GLU A 168 -26.48 9.03 21.90
CA GLU A 168 -27.47 7.98 21.57
C GLU A 168 -26.89 6.89 20.68
N GLY A 169 -25.91 7.20 19.81
CA GLY A 169 -25.18 6.19 19.03
C GLY A 169 -24.39 5.21 19.90
N ARG A 170 -24.17 5.53 21.17
CA ARG A 170 -23.49 4.69 22.16
C ARG A 170 -24.46 3.92 23.08
N ALA A 171 -25.70 4.39 23.22
CA ALA A 171 -26.70 3.85 24.17
C ALA A 171 -27.82 3.03 23.48
N ASN A 172 -28.22 3.39 22.27
CA ASN A 172 -29.23 2.68 21.48
C ASN A 172 -28.55 1.89 20.37
N GLY A 173 -28.32 0.61 20.60
CA GLY A 173 -27.78 -0.28 19.58
C GLY A 173 -28.58 -0.20 18.27
N PHE A 174 -27.94 0.29 17.21
CA PHE A 174 -28.17 -0.08 15.81
C PHE A 174 -29.63 -0.24 15.34
N ALA A 175 -30.51 0.75 15.53
CA ALA A 175 -31.69 0.89 14.67
C ALA A 175 -31.34 1.56 13.31
N VAL A 176 -30.13 1.32 12.81
CA VAL A 176 -29.66 1.80 11.51
C VAL A 176 -30.03 0.74 10.47
N SER A 177 -30.67 1.14 9.37
CA SER A 177 -31.03 0.21 8.29
C SER A 177 -29.82 -0.60 7.82
N LYS A 178 -30.04 -1.89 7.52
CA LYS A 178 -28.97 -2.79 7.03
C LYS A 178 -28.26 -2.17 5.81
N PRO A 179 -26.93 -2.35 5.67
CA PRO A 179 -26.19 -1.90 4.50
C PRO A 179 -26.83 -2.37 3.18
N SER A 180 -26.87 -1.49 2.18
CA SER A 180 -27.36 -1.86 0.86
C SER A 180 -26.40 -2.87 0.20
N LYS A 181 -26.90 -3.64 -0.78
CA LYS A 181 -26.05 -4.53 -1.58
C LYS A 181 -24.90 -3.77 -2.27
N ARG A 182 -25.14 -2.53 -2.73
CA ARG A 182 -24.13 -1.68 -3.39
C ARG A 182 -22.99 -1.33 -2.43
N GLU A 183 -23.30 -0.91 -1.21
CA GLU A 183 -22.29 -0.58 -0.19
C GLU A 183 -21.48 -1.82 0.24
N LEU A 184 -22.14 -2.96 0.42
CA LEU A 184 -21.46 -4.22 0.73
C LEU A 184 -20.50 -4.64 -0.40
N ARG A 185 -20.90 -4.48 -1.67
CA ARG A 185 -20.02 -4.72 -2.82
C ARG A 185 -18.82 -3.77 -2.81
N GLN A 186 -19.03 -2.49 -2.55
CA GLN A 186 -17.94 -1.50 -2.48
C GLN A 186 -16.95 -1.86 -1.37
N VAL A 187 -17.44 -2.21 -0.17
CA VAL A 187 -16.57 -2.68 0.93
C VAL A 187 -15.80 -3.93 0.51
N GLN A 188 -16.47 -4.93 -0.06
CA GLN A 188 -15.82 -6.17 -0.48
C GLN A 188 -14.71 -5.93 -1.51
N ARG A 189 -14.92 -5.04 -2.48
CA ARG A 189 -13.88 -4.64 -3.45
C ARG A 189 -12.68 -4.00 -2.77
N SER A 190 -12.90 -3.05 -1.86
CA SER A 190 -11.82 -2.41 -1.09
C SER A 190 -11.06 -3.42 -0.20
N VAL A 191 -11.77 -4.40 0.38
CA VAL A 191 -11.16 -5.49 1.16
C VAL A 191 -10.23 -6.32 0.29
N MET A 192 -10.69 -6.75 -0.89
CA MET A 192 -9.87 -7.54 -1.82
C MET A 192 -8.64 -6.76 -2.29
N ARG A 193 -8.83 -5.51 -2.74
CA ARG A 193 -7.73 -4.64 -3.18
C ARG A 193 -6.72 -4.35 -2.07
N PHE A 194 -7.19 -4.15 -0.83
CA PHE A 194 -6.30 -4.03 0.32
C PHE A 194 -5.48 -5.31 0.55
N ALA A 195 -6.14 -6.46 0.51
CA ALA A 195 -5.50 -7.74 0.78
C ALA A 195 -4.45 -8.12 -0.27
N GLU A 196 -4.70 -7.79 -1.54
CA GLU A 196 -3.73 -7.93 -2.64
C GLU A 196 -2.44 -7.13 -2.41
N GLN A 197 -2.54 -5.92 -1.83
CA GLN A 197 -1.36 -5.09 -1.53
C GLN A 197 -0.64 -5.54 -0.25
N GLY A 198 -1.28 -6.32 0.61
CA GLY A 198 -0.71 -6.78 1.87
C GLY A 198 0.53 -7.65 1.69
N TRP A 199 0.53 -8.55 0.70
CA TRP A 199 1.70 -9.41 0.43
C TRP A 199 2.93 -8.65 -0.07
N PRO A 200 2.85 -7.81 -1.13
CA PRO A 200 3.96 -6.95 -1.52
C PRO A 200 4.51 -6.14 -0.35
N PHE A 201 3.65 -5.52 0.46
CA PHE A 201 4.09 -4.73 1.61
C PHE A 201 4.91 -5.55 2.62
N VAL A 202 4.41 -6.72 3.03
CA VAL A 202 5.11 -7.59 3.99
C VAL A 202 6.40 -8.14 3.41
N TYR A 203 6.36 -8.67 2.17
CA TYR A 203 7.52 -9.25 1.52
C TYR A 203 8.64 -8.22 1.35
N TYR A 204 8.35 -7.07 0.73
CA TYR A 204 9.38 -6.06 0.45
C TYR A 204 9.93 -5.41 1.73
N THR A 205 9.13 -5.32 2.79
CA THR A 205 9.62 -4.87 4.10
C THR A 205 10.64 -5.86 4.66
N PHE A 206 10.32 -7.16 4.63
CA PHE A 206 11.24 -8.21 5.08
C PHE A 206 12.49 -8.29 4.20
N ALA A 207 12.32 -8.33 2.88
CA ALA A 207 13.40 -8.46 1.91
C ALA A 207 14.36 -7.25 1.97
N SER A 208 13.83 -6.03 2.10
CA SER A 208 14.65 -4.83 2.28
C SER A 208 15.40 -4.82 3.60
N ALA A 209 14.77 -5.25 4.71
CA ALA A 209 15.45 -5.34 6.01
C ALA A 209 16.59 -6.37 5.97
N TYR A 210 16.34 -7.54 5.38
CA TYR A 210 17.35 -8.58 5.21
C TYR A 210 18.45 -8.14 4.24
N GLY A 211 18.10 -7.49 3.14
CA GLY A 211 19.03 -6.94 2.17
C GLY A 211 19.93 -5.86 2.77
N LEU A 212 19.39 -5.01 3.65
CA LEU A 212 20.16 -4.01 4.39
C LEU A 212 21.15 -4.68 5.37
N TYR A 213 20.71 -5.72 6.07
CA TYR A 213 21.60 -6.54 6.91
C TYR A 213 22.74 -7.17 6.08
N VAL A 214 22.44 -7.70 4.89
CA VAL A 214 23.47 -8.21 3.97
C VAL A 214 24.43 -7.11 3.52
N HIS A 215 23.91 -5.96 3.11
CA HIS A 215 24.71 -4.82 2.66
C HIS A 215 25.68 -4.33 3.75
N GLN A 216 25.19 -4.19 4.99
CA GLN A 216 26.01 -3.73 6.12
C GLN A 216 27.19 -4.65 6.46
N ASN A 217 27.09 -5.93 6.11
CA ASN A 217 28.13 -6.93 6.37
C ASN A 217 29.00 -7.22 5.14
N LEU A 218 28.71 -6.62 3.98
CA LEU A 218 29.57 -6.68 2.80
C LEU A 218 30.61 -5.55 2.83
N PRO A 219 31.80 -5.73 2.21
CA PRO A 219 32.93 -4.82 2.38
C PRO A 219 32.82 -3.48 1.60
N HIS A 220 31.64 -3.15 1.08
CA HIS A 220 31.41 -1.95 0.25
C HIS A 220 30.48 -0.97 0.98
N THR A 221 30.53 0.29 0.59
CA THR A 221 29.56 1.30 1.04
C THR A 221 28.63 1.67 -0.11
N ILE A 222 27.56 2.42 0.19
CA ILE A 222 26.58 2.88 -0.79
C ILE A 222 27.23 3.62 -1.98
N PHE A 223 28.31 4.39 -1.73
CA PHE A 223 28.98 5.20 -2.76
C PHE A 223 30.36 4.66 -3.19
N ASN A 224 30.98 3.79 -2.39
CA ASN A 224 32.26 3.16 -2.73
C ASN A 224 32.05 1.70 -3.13
N LEU A 225 31.88 1.48 -4.44
CA LEU A 225 31.58 0.18 -5.02
C LEU A 225 32.82 -0.64 -5.42
N LYS A 226 34.02 -0.07 -5.34
CA LYS A 226 35.28 -0.75 -5.68
C LYS A 226 35.43 -2.13 -4.99
N PRO A 227 35.11 -2.29 -3.69
CA PRO A 227 35.22 -3.59 -3.01
C PRO A 227 34.28 -4.68 -3.52
N LEU A 228 33.27 -4.35 -4.33
CA LEU A 228 32.42 -5.35 -4.98
C LEU A 228 33.17 -6.17 -6.02
N TRP A 229 34.23 -5.60 -6.61
CA TRP A 229 34.96 -6.20 -7.75
C TRP A 229 36.31 -6.81 -7.35
N ILE A 230 36.94 -6.29 -6.30
CA ILE A 230 38.25 -6.76 -5.84
C ILE A 230 38.16 -8.23 -5.40
N SER A 231 39.20 -8.99 -5.71
CA SER A 231 39.32 -10.41 -5.35
C SER A 231 38.25 -11.30 -5.97
N TYR A 232 37.64 -10.87 -7.08
CA TYR A 232 36.86 -11.77 -7.92
C TYR A 232 37.74 -12.95 -8.41
N PRO A 233 37.23 -14.20 -8.39
CA PRO A 233 35.87 -14.62 -8.09
C PRO A 233 35.57 -14.87 -6.61
N HIS A 234 34.39 -14.45 -6.16
CA HIS A 234 33.89 -14.69 -4.80
C HIS A 234 33.14 -16.03 -4.71
N ILE A 235 33.87 -17.14 -4.78
CA ILE A 235 33.31 -18.49 -4.91
C ILE A 235 32.56 -18.94 -3.64
N ALA A 236 33.15 -18.73 -2.46
CA ALA A 236 32.54 -19.13 -1.19
C ALA A 236 31.53 -18.07 -0.74
N LEU A 237 30.25 -18.43 -0.68
CA LEU A 237 29.17 -17.55 -0.26
C LEU A 237 28.83 -17.78 1.21
N ALA A 238 28.84 -16.72 2.00
CA ALA A 238 28.31 -16.78 3.36
C ALA A 238 26.82 -17.16 3.32
N GLY A 239 26.37 -17.97 4.28
CA GLY A 239 24.98 -18.44 4.38
C GLY A 239 23.94 -17.34 4.20
N PRO A 240 24.07 -16.17 4.89
CA PRO A 240 23.13 -15.07 4.71
C PRO A 240 23.07 -14.51 3.28
N VAL A 241 24.21 -14.39 2.61
CA VAL A 241 24.29 -13.92 1.22
C VAL A 241 23.61 -14.91 0.29
N LYS A 242 23.93 -16.21 0.43
CA LYS A 242 23.33 -17.26 -0.40
C LYS A 242 21.82 -17.34 -0.19
N PHE A 243 21.35 -17.34 1.06
CA PHE A 243 19.93 -17.36 1.37
C PHE A 243 19.19 -16.17 0.76
N TYR A 244 19.72 -14.95 0.91
CA TYR A 244 19.12 -13.75 0.31
C TYR A 244 19.01 -13.88 -1.20
N TYR A 245 20.06 -14.37 -1.85
CA TYR A 245 20.09 -14.52 -3.30
C TYR A 245 19.06 -15.53 -3.81
N LEU A 246 18.95 -16.69 -3.15
CA LEU A 246 17.98 -17.72 -3.53
C LEU A 246 16.55 -17.27 -3.23
N LEU A 247 16.32 -16.61 -2.09
CA LEU A 247 15.01 -16.05 -1.74
C LEU A 247 14.53 -15.03 -2.78
N GLN A 248 15.39 -14.11 -3.17
CA GLN A 248 15.04 -13.10 -4.16
C GLN A 248 14.83 -13.70 -5.54
N THR A 249 15.69 -14.63 -5.96
CA THR A 249 15.51 -15.34 -7.24
C THR A 249 14.18 -16.09 -7.25
N ALA A 250 13.83 -16.77 -6.17
CA ALA A 250 12.54 -17.42 -6.01
C ALA A 250 11.37 -16.44 -6.09
N ASN A 251 11.44 -15.28 -5.43
CA ASN A 251 10.40 -14.27 -5.52
C ASN A 251 10.23 -13.71 -6.94
N TYR A 252 11.31 -13.39 -7.65
CA TYR A 252 11.19 -12.90 -9.03
C TYR A 252 10.57 -13.94 -9.97
N ILE A 253 10.90 -15.22 -9.81
CA ILE A 253 10.26 -16.31 -10.57
C ILE A 253 8.79 -16.47 -10.15
N HIS A 254 8.50 -16.42 -8.86
CA HIS A 254 7.12 -16.46 -8.34
C HIS A 254 6.28 -15.33 -8.95
N GLN A 255 6.82 -14.11 -9.06
CA GLN A 255 6.13 -12.98 -9.67
C GLN A 255 5.83 -13.19 -11.16
N VAL A 256 6.64 -13.94 -11.92
CA VAL A 256 6.29 -14.34 -13.30
C VAL A 256 5.03 -15.20 -13.31
N LEU A 257 4.91 -16.15 -12.37
CA LEU A 257 3.71 -16.99 -12.26
C LEU A 257 2.49 -16.15 -11.88
N VAL A 258 2.64 -15.24 -10.91
CA VAL A 258 1.57 -14.35 -10.48
C VAL A 258 1.12 -13.42 -11.60
N LEU A 259 2.05 -12.82 -12.34
CA LEU A 259 1.75 -11.90 -13.45
C LEU A 259 0.95 -12.56 -14.58
N ASN A 260 1.12 -13.87 -14.79
CA ASN A 260 0.36 -14.64 -15.76
C ASN A 260 -0.97 -15.16 -15.22
N ALA A 261 -1.12 -15.29 -13.89
CA ALA A 261 -2.35 -15.71 -13.23
C ALA A 261 -3.31 -14.53 -12.98
N GLU A 262 -2.78 -13.33 -12.74
CA GLU A 262 -3.55 -12.11 -12.55
C GLU A 262 -4.11 -11.55 -13.86
N ALA A 263 -5.20 -10.79 -13.76
CA ALA A 263 -5.77 -10.08 -14.90
C ALA A 263 -4.75 -9.14 -15.54
N ARG A 264 -4.69 -9.17 -16.87
CA ARG A 264 -3.68 -8.47 -17.64
C ARG A 264 -3.90 -6.96 -17.60
N ARG A 265 -2.92 -6.23 -17.05
CA ARG A 265 -2.86 -4.76 -17.03
C ARG A 265 -2.26 -4.18 -18.31
N LYS A 266 -2.42 -2.86 -18.52
CA LYS A 266 -1.88 -2.13 -19.69
C LYS A 266 -0.35 -2.23 -19.81
N ASP A 267 0.37 -2.39 -18.71
CA ASP A 267 1.83 -2.50 -18.65
C ASP A 267 2.36 -3.95 -18.69
N HIS A 268 1.50 -4.94 -18.96
CA HIS A 268 1.87 -6.37 -18.82
C HIS A 268 3.12 -6.78 -19.61
N TRP A 269 3.27 -6.37 -20.88
CA TRP A 269 4.46 -6.73 -21.66
C TRP A 269 5.74 -6.07 -21.14
N GLN A 270 5.64 -4.85 -20.59
CA GLN A 270 6.78 -4.15 -19.98
C GLN A 270 7.21 -4.86 -18.69
N MET A 271 6.25 -5.24 -17.85
CA MET A 271 6.50 -6.03 -16.63
C MET A 271 7.08 -7.42 -16.97
N MET A 272 6.53 -8.12 -17.96
CA MET A 272 7.05 -9.43 -18.38
C MET A 272 8.49 -9.34 -18.90
N THR A 273 8.77 -8.33 -19.73
CA THR A 273 10.13 -8.08 -20.25
C THR A 273 11.11 -7.79 -19.12
N HIS A 274 10.69 -6.98 -18.15
CA HIS A 274 11.47 -6.72 -16.94
C HIS A 274 11.78 -8.00 -16.18
N HIS A 275 10.79 -8.84 -15.89
CA HIS A 275 10.99 -10.10 -15.17
C HIS A 275 11.89 -11.08 -15.94
N ALA A 276 11.74 -11.16 -17.25
CA ALA A 276 12.61 -12.00 -18.08
C ALA A 276 14.07 -11.55 -17.99
N ILE A 277 14.33 -10.24 -18.08
CA ILE A 277 15.67 -9.66 -17.96
C ILE A 277 16.23 -9.84 -16.55
N THR A 278 15.45 -9.56 -15.50
CA THR A 278 15.91 -9.67 -14.11
C THR A 278 16.20 -11.11 -13.71
N VAL A 279 15.32 -12.06 -14.03
CA VAL A 279 15.54 -13.49 -13.76
C VAL A 279 16.79 -13.99 -14.48
N PHE A 280 16.97 -13.62 -15.76
CA PHE A 280 18.18 -13.98 -16.49
C PHE A 280 19.44 -13.38 -15.86
N LEU A 281 19.40 -12.10 -15.48
CA LEU A 281 20.52 -11.44 -14.81
C LEU A 281 20.86 -12.15 -13.49
N LEU A 282 19.87 -12.46 -12.65
CA LEU A 282 20.06 -13.17 -11.38
C LEU A 282 20.71 -14.54 -11.58
N PHE A 283 20.22 -15.34 -12.53
CA PHE A 283 20.83 -16.63 -12.84
C PHE A 283 22.27 -16.47 -13.30
N LEU A 284 22.52 -15.55 -14.23
CA LEU A 284 23.86 -15.35 -14.78
C LEU A 284 24.82 -14.82 -13.72
N SER A 285 24.45 -13.83 -12.91
CA SER A 285 25.32 -13.31 -11.85
C SER A 285 25.52 -14.27 -10.70
N TYR A 286 24.55 -15.14 -10.40
CA TYR A 286 24.74 -16.23 -9.43
C TYR A 286 25.75 -17.25 -9.94
N TYR A 287 25.59 -17.70 -11.19
CA TYR A 287 26.49 -18.68 -11.83
C TYR A 287 27.91 -18.13 -12.02
N THR A 288 28.05 -16.84 -12.32
CA THR A 288 29.34 -16.20 -12.62
C THR A 288 30.01 -15.54 -11.41
N ASN A 289 29.55 -15.80 -10.19
CA ASN A 289 30.11 -15.26 -8.93
C ASN A 289 30.04 -13.73 -8.76
N PHE A 290 29.07 -13.06 -9.41
CA PHE A 290 28.77 -11.63 -9.22
C PHE A 290 27.65 -11.41 -8.17
N THR A 291 27.65 -12.22 -7.11
CA THR A 291 26.58 -12.20 -6.10
C THR A 291 26.58 -10.91 -5.29
N ARG A 292 27.75 -10.33 -4.98
CA ARG A 292 27.86 -9.10 -4.17
C ARG A 292 27.14 -7.91 -4.81
N VAL A 293 27.42 -7.63 -6.08
CA VAL A 293 26.73 -6.56 -6.82
C VAL A 293 25.25 -6.89 -7.02
N GLY A 294 24.91 -8.16 -7.26
CA GLY A 294 23.52 -8.61 -7.33
C GLY A 294 22.74 -8.33 -6.05
N CYS A 295 23.31 -8.63 -4.87
CA CYS A 295 22.68 -8.33 -3.58
C CYS A 295 22.41 -6.84 -3.41
N PHE A 296 23.35 -5.99 -3.83
CA PHE A 296 23.17 -4.54 -3.74
C PHE A 296 22.09 -4.04 -4.70
N ILE A 297 22.07 -4.51 -5.95
CA ILE A 297 21.02 -4.17 -6.92
C ILE A 297 19.65 -4.59 -6.39
N MET A 298 19.50 -5.81 -5.86
CA MET A 298 18.22 -6.29 -5.30
C MET A 298 17.75 -5.43 -4.12
N LEU A 299 18.66 -5.02 -3.22
CA LEU A 299 18.32 -4.10 -2.13
C LEU A 299 17.80 -2.75 -2.66
N LEU A 300 18.47 -2.19 -3.67
CA LEU A 300 18.05 -0.92 -4.27
C LEU A 300 16.66 -1.04 -4.93
N MET A 301 16.38 -2.16 -5.59
CA MET A 301 15.10 -2.37 -6.26
C MET A 301 13.95 -2.49 -5.26
N ASP A 302 14.12 -3.29 -4.20
CA ASP A 302 13.04 -3.60 -3.25
C ASP A 302 12.68 -2.43 -2.33
N TRP A 303 13.62 -1.53 -2.04
CA TRP A 303 13.42 -0.47 -1.04
C TRP A 303 12.19 0.39 -1.31
N CYS A 304 12.03 0.86 -2.55
CA CYS A 304 10.91 1.73 -2.89
C CYS A 304 9.57 0.98 -3.05
N ASP A 305 9.61 -0.34 -3.27
CA ASP A 305 8.43 -1.18 -3.48
C ASP A 305 7.67 -1.48 -2.17
N ILE A 306 8.16 -0.98 -1.03
CA ILE A 306 7.42 -0.94 0.25
C ILE A 306 6.33 0.14 0.22
N PHE A 307 6.66 1.32 -0.32
CA PHE A 307 5.87 2.54 -0.09
C PHE A 307 4.64 2.64 -1.00
N LEU A 308 4.72 2.12 -2.23
CA LEU A 308 3.57 2.10 -3.14
C LEU A 308 2.41 1.23 -2.64
N PRO A 309 2.61 -0.06 -2.27
CA PRO A 309 1.52 -0.86 -1.70
C PRO A 309 1.04 -0.27 -0.37
N MET A 310 1.93 0.31 0.45
CA MET A 310 1.52 1.00 1.67
C MET A 310 0.57 2.19 1.38
N ALA A 311 0.89 3.06 0.41
CA ALA A 311 0.01 4.16 0.01
C ALA A 311 -1.35 3.65 -0.48
N LYS A 312 -1.36 2.61 -1.32
CA LYS A 312 -2.59 1.97 -1.80
C LYS A 312 -3.42 1.38 -0.67
N MET A 313 -2.80 0.68 0.27
CA MET A 313 -3.47 0.14 1.45
C MET A 313 -4.13 1.24 2.30
N MET A 314 -3.44 2.36 2.52
CA MET A 314 -4.00 3.52 3.24
C MET A 314 -5.24 4.08 2.53
N ARG A 315 -5.17 4.22 1.19
CA ARG A 315 -6.29 4.63 0.35
C ARG A 315 -7.48 3.68 0.46
N TYR A 316 -7.26 2.37 0.35
CA TYR A 316 -8.32 1.36 0.41
C TYR A 316 -8.98 1.25 1.78
N LEU A 317 -8.27 1.58 2.86
CA LEU A 317 -8.84 1.70 4.20
C LEU A 317 -9.59 3.03 4.45
N SER A 318 -9.70 3.88 3.42
CA SER A 318 -10.28 5.22 3.50
C SER A 318 -9.65 6.07 4.60
N LEU A 319 -8.33 5.96 4.77
CA LEU A 319 -7.58 6.86 5.66
C LEU A 319 -7.57 8.29 5.09
N PRO A 320 -7.39 9.31 5.94
CA PRO A 320 -7.31 10.69 5.48
C PRO A 320 -6.28 10.86 4.36
N GLN A 321 -6.67 11.61 3.32
CA GLN A 321 -5.91 11.75 2.07
C GLN A 321 -4.47 12.22 2.30
N ILE A 322 -4.22 13.07 3.31
CA ILE A 322 -2.87 13.53 3.67
C ILE A 322 -1.87 12.40 3.91
N TYR A 323 -2.29 11.28 4.52
CA TYR A 323 -1.40 10.14 4.77
C TYR A 323 -1.05 9.40 3.48
N THR A 324 -2.04 9.20 2.61
CA THR A 324 -1.89 8.57 1.31
C THR A 324 -0.97 9.40 0.41
N ASP A 325 -1.22 10.70 0.31
CA ASP A 325 -0.47 11.60 -0.57
C ASP A 325 0.97 11.80 -0.07
N SER A 326 1.17 11.89 1.25
CA SER A 326 2.52 11.96 1.84
C SER A 326 3.31 10.67 1.60
N THR A 327 2.67 9.51 1.74
CA THR A 327 3.31 8.21 1.47
C THR A 327 3.63 8.05 -0.01
N PHE A 328 2.75 8.50 -0.90
CA PHE A 328 3.01 8.53 -2.34
C PHE A 328 4.18 9.47 -2.69
N GLY A 329 4.27 10.65 -2.08
CA GLY A 329 5.41 11.55 -2.25
C GLY A 329 6.72 10.92 -1.76
N PHE A 330 6.70 10.24 -0.62
CA PHE A 330 7.87 9.50 -0.13
C PHE A 330 8.26 8.35 -1.06
N PHE A 331 7.30 7.60 -1.59
CA PHE A 331 7.52 6.60 -2.63
C PHE A 331 8.26 7.19 -3.83
N MET A 332 7.81 8.34 -4.36
CA MET A 332 8.45 9.00 -5.50
C MET A 332 9.91 9.38 -5.22
N LEU A 333 10.17 9.99 -4.06
CA LEU A 333 11.52 10.36 -3.66
C LEU A 333 12.41 9.12 -3.52
N SER A 334 11.90 8.07 -2.86
CA SER A 334 12.63 6.82 -2.68
C SER A 334 12.93 6.13 -4.00
N TRP A 335 12.01 6.18 -4.98
CA TRP A 335 12.22 5.67 -6.34
C TRP A 335 13.35 6.41 -7.03
N LEU A 336 13.30 7.76 -7.04
CA LEU A 336 14.32 8.58 -7.69
C LEU A 336 15.72 8.28 -7.13
N VAL A 337 15.86 8.23 -5.81
CA VAL A 337 17.14 7.97 -5.15
C VAL A 337 17.64 6.55 -5.44
N SER A 338 16.82 5.53 -5.20
CA SER A 338 17.25 4.14 -5.34
C SER A 338 17.52 3.73 -6.79
N ARG A 339 16.66 4.13 -7.73
CA ARG A 339 16.69 3.64 -9.13
C ARG A 339 17.44 4.57 -10.08
N HIS A 340 17.36 5.90 -9.94
CA HIS A 340 18.00 6.80 -10.90
C HIS A 340 19.34 7.38 -10.40
N ILE A 341 19.56 7.42 -9.09
CA ILE A 341 20.84 7.86 -8.52
C ILE A 341 21.71 6.65 -8.18
N LEU A 342 21.30 5.83 -7.21
CA LEU A 342 22.13 4.75 -6.68
C LEU A 342 22.35 3.63 -7.70
N TYR A 343 21.29 3.17 -8.37
CA TYR A 343 21.43 2.13 -9.39
C TYR A 343 22.24 2.62 -10.61
N THR A 344 22.14 3.89 -11.00
CA THR A 344 23.03 4.49 -12.03
C THR A 344 24.50 4.50 -11.60
N ILE A 345 24.80 4.73 -10.32
CA ILE A 345 26.17 4.61 -9.78
C ILE A 345 26.66 3.15 -9.91
N VAL A 346 25.80 2.16 -9.63
CA VAL A 346 26.11 0.74 -9.82
C VAL A 346 26.33 0.41 -11.29
N LEU A 347 25.49 0.91 -12.19
CA LEU A 347 25.63 0.73 -13.63
C LEU A 347 26.94 1.33 -14.13
N HIS A 348 27.27 2.55 -13.71
CA HIS A 348 28.53 3.20 -14.03
C HIS A 348 29.74 2.40 -13.52
N SER A 349 29.69 1.89 -12.29
CA SER A 349 30.73 1.02 -11.72
C SER A 349 30.88 -0.30 -12.49
N THR A 350 29.78 -0.90 -12.91
CA THR A 350 29.77 -2.13 -13.73
C THR A 350 30.38 -1.88 -15.12
N ILE A 351 30.20 -0.69 -15.70
CA ILE A 351 30.78 -0.33 -17.00
C ILE A 351 32.27 0.05 -16.87
N ARG A 352 32.66 0.78 -15.83
CA ARG A 352 33.98 1.44 -15.74
C ARG A 352 34.96 0.79 -14.77
N GLN A 353 34.49 0.29 -13.63
CA GLN A 353 35.36 -0.27 -12.59
C GLN A 353 35.54 -1.77 -12.73
N LEU A 354 34.48 -2.51 -13.06
CA LEU A 354 34.55 -3.96 -13.24
C LEU A 354 35.66 -4.39 -14.22
N PRO A 355 35.83 -3.79 -15.42
CA PRO A 355 36.90 -4.17 -16.35
C PRO A 355 38.32 -3.91 -15.83
N VAL A 356 38.46 -3.03 -14.84
CA VAL A 356 39.77 -2.67 -14.25
C VAL A 356 40.19 -3.70 -13.20
N TYR A 357 39.24 -4.24 -12.44
CA TYR A 357 39.53 -5.13 -11.31
C TYR A 357 39.28 -6.60 -11.60
N VAL A 358 38.51 -6.92 -12.64
CA VAL A 358 38.14 -8.30 -12.98
C VAL A 358 38.79 -8.70 -14.30
N PRO A 359 39.66 -9.73 -14.33
CA PRO A 359 40.28 -10.18 -15.58
C PRO A 359 39.24 -10.86 -16.48
N PHE A 360 39.19 -10.43 -17.74
CA PHE A 360 38.36 -11.07 -18.76
C PHE A 360 38.98 -12.38 -19.23
N ARG A 361 38.67 -13.47 -18.53
CA ARG A 361 39.11 -14.82 -18.86
C ARG A 361 38.01 -15.84 -18.59
N PHE A 362 38.01 -16.90 -19.40
CA PHE A 362 37.12 -18.04 -19.23
C PHE A 362 37.93 -19.23 -18.73
N ASP A 363 37.88 -19.45 -17.42
CA ASP A 363 38.56 -20.52 -16.68
C ASP A 363 37.60 -21.02 -15.57
N PRO A 364 36.63 -21.90 -15.93
CA PRO A 364 35.61 -22.40 -15.03
C PRO A 364 36.15 -23.16 -13.81
N GLU A 365 37.27 -23.88 -13.96
CA GLU A 365 37.88 -24.66 -12.89
C GLU A 365 38.28 -23.77 -11.70
N ASN A 366 38.74 -22.55 -12.00
CA ASN A 366 39.10 -21.56 -11.00
C ASN A 366 37.99 -20.54 -10.73
N GLY A 367 36.77 -20.76 -11.26
CA GLY A 367 35.61 -19.90 -11.02
C GLY A 367 35.57 -18.58 -11.82
N TYR A 368 36.41 -18.44 -12.86
CA TYR A 368 36.43 -17.27 -13.73
C TYR A 368 35.56 -17.50 -14.97
N TYR A 369 34.45 -16.78 -15.07
CA TYR A 369 33.47 -16.97 -16.15
C TYR A 369 33.31 -15.75 -17.07
N LEU A 370 33.92 -14.61 -16.70
CA LEU A 370 33.64 -13.35 -17.33
C LEU A 370 34.48 -13.16 -18.60
N THR A 371 33.81 -13.18 -19.76
CA THR A 371 34.39 -12.76 -21.05
C THR A 371 34.00 -11.31 -21.37
N GLN A 372 34.72 -10.68 -22.30
CA GLN A 372 34.35 -9.33 -22.79
C GLN A 372 32.91 -9.27 -23.33
N ARG A 373 32.47 -10.35 -24.00
CA ARG A 373 31.09 -10.45 -24.52
C ARG A 373 30.09 -10.52 -23.37
N ALA A 374 30.34 -11.39 -22.38
CA ALA A 374 29.48 -11.52 -21.20
C ALA A 374 29.38 -10.21 -20.41
N HIS A 375 30.48 -9.47 -20.26
CA HIS A 375 30.48 -8.14 -19.64
C HIS A 375 29.55 -7.16 -20.37
N TRP A 376 29.65 -7.04 -21.69
CA TRP A 376 28.75 -6.19 -22.47
C TRP A 376 27.30 -6.66 -22.41
N THR A 377 27.04 -7.98 -22.38
CA THR A 377 25.70 -8.51 -22.15
C THR A 377 25.12 -8.03 -20.82
N PHE A 378 25.88 -8.11 -19.72
CA PHE A 378 25.45 -7.56 -18.42
C PHE A 378 25.16 -6.06 -18.52
N CYS A 379 26.05 -5.27 -19.12
CA CYS A 379 25.87 -3.83 -19.24
C CYS A 379 24.62 -3.45 -20.05
N VAL A 380 24.37 -4.12 -21.18
CA VAL A 380 23.19 -3.89 -22.02
C VAL A 380 21.90 -4.23 -21.26
N MET A 381 21.87 -5.37 -20.57
CA MET A 381 20.69 -5.78 -19.82
C MET A 381 20.40 -4.87 -18.61
N LEU A 382 21.43 -4.46 -17.86
CA LEU A 382 21.27 -3.50 -16.77
C LEU A 382 20.83 -2.11 -17.28
N THR A 383 21.31 -1.69 -18.44
CA THR A 383 20.87 -0.45 -19.09
C THR A 383 19.42 -0.56 -19.58
N ALA A 384 19.03 -1.71 -20.14
CA ALA A 384 17.65 -1.95 -20.54
C ALA A 384 16.68 -1.89 -19.34
N LEU A 385 17.09 -2.40 -18.17
CA LEU A 385 16.33 -2.22 -16.93
C LEU A 385 16.21 -0.74 -16.56
N GLU A 386 17.29 0.04 -16.66
CA GLU A 386 17.22 1.49 -16.37
C GLU A 386 16.23 2.21 -17.28
N VAL A 387 16.22 1.89 -18.57
CA VAL A 387 15.27 2.46 -19.53
C VAL A 387 13.82 2.16 -19.12
N LEU A 388 13.52 0.93 -18.69
CA LEU A 388 12.19 0.59 -18.18
C LEU A 388 11.84 1.39 -16.91
N GLN A 389 12.80 1.56 -15.98
CA GLN A 389 12.60 2.38 -14.79
C GLN A 389 12.32 3.84 -15.12
N ILE A 390 12.98 4.42 -16.14
CA ILE A 390 12.72 5.79 -16.61
C ILE A 390 11.29 5.91 -17.15
N ILE A 391 10.81 4.92 -17.93
CA ILE A 391 9.45 4.90 -18.45
C ILE A 391 8.43 4.91 -17.31
N TRP A 392 8.61 4.04 -16.31
CA TRP A 392 7.71 4.00 -15.15
C TRP A 392 7.80 5.26 -14.29
N PHE A 393 8.99 5.83 -14.12
CA PHE A 393 9.15 7.09 -13.40
C PHE A 393 8.42 8.24 -14.08
N TRP A 394 8.45 8.30 -15.41
CA TRP A 394 7.64 9.26 -16.16
C TRP A 394 6.14 9.07 -15.90
N MET A 395 5.64 7.83 -15.84
CA MET A 395 4.24 7.55 -15.49
C MET A 395 3.90 7.98 -14.06
N ILE A 396 4.83 7.78 -13.11
CA ILE A 396 4.68 8.20 -11.71
C ILE A 396 4.61 9.73 -11.62
N CYS A 397 5.51 10.45 -12.29
CA CYS A 397 5.48 11.92 -12.37
C CYS A 397 4.17 12.43 -13.00
N ARG A 398 3.63 11.73 -14.00
CA ARG A 398 2.33 12.05 -14.60
C ARG A 398 1.17 11.87 -13.61
N VAL A 399 1.21 10.84 -12.75
CA VAL A 399 0.23 10.68 -11.66
C VAL A 399 0.37 11.82 -10.65
N ALA A 400 1.60 12.15 -10.24
CA ALA A 400 1.87 13.23 -9.30
C ALA A 400 1.36 14.60 -9.80
N TRP A 401 1.57 14.90 -11.09
CA TRP A 401 1.03 16.11 -11.71
C TRP A 401 -0.50 16.18 -11.60
N ARG A 402 -1.20 15.06 -11.82
CA ARG A 402 -2.66 14.98 -11.65
C ARG A 402 -3.08 15.24 -10.20
N VAL A 403 -2.34 14.70 -9.23
CA VAL A 403 -2.57 14.95 -7.80
C VAL A 403 -2.46 16.42 -7.45
N VAL A 404 -1.41 17.09 -7.94
CA VAL A 404 -1.20 18.53 -7.73
C VAL A 404 -2.30 19.37 -8.39
N MET A 405 -2.82 18.93 -9.53
CA MET A 405 -3.96 19.58 -10.22
C MET A 405 -5.33 19.29 -9.58
N GLY A 406 -5.38 18.63 -8.42
CA GLY A 406 -6.61 18.37 -7.67
C GLY A 406 -7.35 17.09 -8.08
N ALA A 407 -6.79 16.28 -8.98
CA ALA A 407 -7.33 14.95 -9.26
C ALA A 407 -6.78 13.91 -8.26
N GLY A 408 -7.49 12.79 -8.04
CA GLY A 408 -7.00 11.73 -7.14
C GLY A 408 -5.77 10.98 -7.67
N ALA A 409 -5.01 10.33 -6.79
CA ALA A 409 -3.84 9.49 -7.12
C ALA A 409 -4.23 8.12 -7.71
N ALA A 410 -5.08 8.10 -8.76
CA ALA A 410 -5.55 6.88 -9.41
C ALA A 410 -4.46 6.22 -10.28
N ASP A 411 -4.35 4.89 -10.21
CA ASP A 411 -3.37 4.10 -10.96
C ASP A 411 -3.85 3.91 -12.41
N THR A 412 -3.22 4.59 -13.36
CA THR A 412 -3.62 4.56 -14.78
C THR A 412 -3.39 3.24 -15.50
N ARG A 413 -2.75 2.27 -14.83
CA ARG A 413 -2.36 0.98 -15.42
C ARG A 413 -3.43 -0.08 -15.26
N SER A 414 -4.27 0.04 -14.24
CA SER A 414 -5.40 -0.84 -13.97
C SER A 414 -6.65 -0.33 -14.69
N ASP A 415 -7.23 -1.16 -15.55
CA ASP A 415 -8.49 -0.83 -16.25
C ASP A 415 -9.69 -0.79 -15.28
N GLU A 416 -9.60 -1.50 -14.15
CA GLU A 416 -10.69 -1.66 -13.18
C GLU A 416 -10.93 -0.47 -12.22
N GLU A 417 -10.09 0.58 -12.25
CA GLU A 417 -10.35 1.82 -11.49
C GLU A 417 -11.28 2.79 -12.25
N VAL A 418 -11.59 2.51 -13.53
CA VAL A 418 -12.43 3.38 -14.40
C VAL A 418 -13.90 2.96 -14.37
N ASP A 419 -14.20 1.68 -14.08
CA ASP A 419 -15.57 1.17 -13.93
C ASP A 419 -16.35 1.77 -12.75
N ASP A 420 -15.66 2.53 -11.89
CA ASP A 420 -16.23 3.23 -10.73
C ASP A 420 -17.14 4.41 -11.13
N GLU A 421 -17.05 4.93 -12.37
CA GLU A 421 -17.91 6.03 -12.86
C GLU A 421 -19.04 5.56 -13.80
N GLU A 422 -18.83 4.55 -14.64
CA GLU A 422 -19.83 4.12 -15.62
C GLU A 422 -20.98 3.31 -15.01
N ASN A 423 -20.72 2.50 -13.97
CA ASN A 423 -21.77 1.72 -13.30
C ASN A 423 -22.66 2.57 -12.38
N ASP A 424 -22.18 3.74 -11.94
CA ASP A 424 -22.98 4.68 -11.15
C ASP A 424 -24.02 5.42 -12.00
N SER A 425 -23.89 5.41 -13.34
CA SER A 425 -24.82 6.08 -14.27
C SER A 425 -26.01 5.23 -14.74
N LYS A 426 -26.01 3.92 -14.43
CA LYS A 426 -27.02 2.97 -14.95
C LYS A 426 -28.05 2.52 -13.91
N ASP A 427 -27.87 2.88 -12.65
CA ASP A 427 -28.71 2.46 -11.51
C ASP A 427 -29.52 3.62 -10.88
N ASP A 428 -29.54 4.82 -11.50
CA ASP A 428 -30.35 5.97 -11.08
C ASP A 428 -31.67 6.11 -11.87
#